data_AF-A0A4U0U7K5-F1
#
_entry.id   AF-A0A4U0U7K5-F1
#
_cell.length_a   1.000
_cell.length_b   1.000
_cell.length_c   1.000
_cell.angle_alpha   90.00
_cell.angle_beta   90.00
_cell.angle_gamma   90.00
#
_symmetry.space_group_name_H-M   'P 1'
#
loop_
_entity.id
_entity.type
_entity.pdbx_description
1 polymer ?
#
loop_
_entity_poly.entity_id
_entity_poly.type
_entity_poly.pdbx_seq_one_letter_code
_entity_poly.pdbx_strand_id
1 'polypeptide(L)'
;MKCAIAIVAAAAALASAVATPAELVARASSSATATSSGSLPTVTVKGNAFFAGDNRFYIRGVDYQPGGSSGAADPIANVAGCTRDIVEFKKLGINTVRVYTVDNTANHDQCMAALAAAGIYLALD
;
A
#
# COMPACT_ATOMS: atom_id res chain seq x y z
N MET A 1 -20.14 83.53 1.60
CA MET A 1 -20.24 82.32 0.75
C MET A 1 -21.12 81.32 1.51
N LYS A 2 -22.26 80.98 0.91
CA LYS A 2 -23.14 79.77 1.05
C LYS A 2 -22.82 78.83 2.24
N CYS A 3 -23.74 78.33 3.06
CA CYS A 3 -25.14 77.95 2.83
C CYS A 3 -25.81 77.64 4.19
N ALA A 4 -27.14 77.68 4.20
CA ALA A 4 -27.99 77.19 5.27
C ALA A 4 -28.68 75.87 4.85
N ILE A 5 -28.93 75.01 5.85
CA ILE A 5 -30.01 74.01 6.03
C ILE A 5 -30.06 72.79 5.09
N ALA A 6 -30.05 71.57 5.66
CA ALA A 6 -31.19 70.64 5.64
C ALA A 6 -30.84 69.28 6.28
N ILE A 7 -31.77 68.77 7.10
CA ILE A 7 -31.83 67.42 7.67
C ILE A 7 -32.55 66.52 6.66
N VAL A 8 -32.01 65.34 6.31
CA VAL A 8 -32.79 64.22 5.75
C VAL A 8 -32.22 62.88 6.23
N ALA A 9 -33.16 61.98 6.58
CA ALA A 9 -33.03 60.63 7.08
C ALA A 9 -32.25 59.67 6.15
N ALA A 10 -31.68 58.60 6.74
CA ALA A 10 -31.21 57.43 6.00
C ALA A 10 -31.82 56.16 6.60
N ALA A 11 -32.44 55.38 5.71
CA ALA A 11 -33.28 54.23 5.96
C ALA A 11 -32.51 52.95 6.30
N ALA A 12 -33.16 52.08 7.09
CA ALA A 12 -32.73 50.71 7.33
C ALA A 12 -32.90 49.86 6.05
N ALA A 13 -31.82 49.28 5.56
CA ALA A 13 -31.86 48.28 4.48
C ALA A 13 -31.82 46.87 5.09
N LEU A 14 -32.91 46.12 4.90
CA LEU A 14 -33.02 44.69 5.18
C LEU A 14 -32.17 43.92 4.17
N ALA A 15 -31.18 43.17 4.65
CA ALA A 15 -30.39 42.26 3.83
C ALA A 15 -31.17 40.94 3.63
N SER A 16 -31.64 40.69 2.41
CA SER A 16 -32.16 39.38 2.00
C SER A 16 -31.00 38.41 1.79
N ALA A 17 -30.85 37.44 2.69
CA ALA A 17 -29.95 36.31 2.51
C ALA A 17 -30.56 35.31 1.51
N VAL A 18 -30.10 35.36 0.26
CA VAL A 18 -30.39 34.31 -0.72
C VAL A 18 -29.44 33.15 -0.47
N ALA A 19 -29.96 32.05 0.07
CA ALA A 19 -29.24 30.79 0.22
C ALA A 19 -28.94 30.22 -1.18
N THR A 20 -27.65 30.18 -1.55
CA THR A 20 -27.18 29.40 -2.69
C THR A 20 -27.19 27.90 -2.30
N PRO A 21 -27.60 26.98 -3.20
CA PRO A 21 -27.48 25.56 -2.91
C PRO A 21 -26.00 25.20 -2.86
N ALA A 22 -25.57 24.59 -1.76
CA ALA A 22 -24.26 24.00 -1.64
C ALA A 22 -24.15 22.84 -2.65
N GLU A 23 -23.30 22.98 -3.66
CA GLU A 23 -22.90 21.82 -4.47
C GLU A 23 -22.17 20.83 -3.56
N LEU A 24 -22.78 19.66 -3.38
CA LEU A 24 -22.09 18.46 -2.90
C LEU A 24 -21.05 18.10 -3.96
N VAL A 25 -19.85 18.69 -3.85
CA VAL A 25 -18.68 18.20 -4.57
C VAL A 25 -18.43 16.79 -4.06
N ALA A 26 -18.76 15.81 -4.89
CA ALA A 26 -18.38 14.43 -4.67
C ALA A 26 -16.87 14.40 -4.41
N ARG A 27 -16.46 14.00 -3.21
CA ARG A 27 -15.07 13.58 -2.97
C ARG A 27 -14.85 12.43 -3.94
N ALA A 28 -14.15 12.69 -5.04
CA ALA A 28 -13.64 11.64 -5.89
C ALA A 28 -12.93 10.65 -4.96
N SER A 29 -13.44 9.43 -4.87
CA SER A 29 -12.62 8.33 -4.38
C SER A 29 -11.43 8.31 -5.32
N SER A 30 -10.28 8.78 -4.82
CA SER A 30 -9.01 8.40 -5.38
C SER A 30 -9.00 6.88 -5.29
N SER A 31 -9.42 6.20 -6.36
CA SER A 31 -8.94 4.85 -6.61
C SER A 31 -7.44 5.00 -6.57
N ALA A 32 -6.85 4.69 -5.41
CA ALA A 32 -5.42 4.57 -5.30
C ALA A 32 -5.07 3.55 -6.38
N THR A 33 -4.49 4.05 -7.47
CA THR A 33 -3.87 3.20 -8.47
C THR A 33 -2.90 2.37 -7.66
N ALA A 34 -3.26 1.12 -7.38
CA ALA A 34 -2.39 0.20 -6.71
C ALA A 34 -1.18 0.07 -7.63
N THR A 35 -0.10 0.78 -7.30
CA THR A 35 1.19 0.54 -7.91
C THR A 35 1.64 -0.82 -7.37
N SER A 36 1.05 -1.90 -7.88
CA SER A 36 1.65 -3.23 -7.76
C SER A 36 2.85 -3.21 -8.70
N SER A 37 3.99 -2.73 -8.20
CA SER A 37 5.28 -2.81 -8.89
C SER A 37 5.79 -4.26 -8.98
N GLY A 38 5.09 -5.23 -8.40
CA GLY A 38 5.38 -6.66 -8.53
C GLY A 38 4.63 -7.32 -9.69
N SER A 39 5.28 -8.27 -10.35
CA SER A 39 4.69 -9.12 -11.40
C SER A 39 3.61 -10.10 -10.87
N LEU A 40 3.45 -10.19 -9.55
CA LEU A 40 2.52 -11.09 -8.89
C LEU A 40 1.18 -10.40 -8.60
N PRO A 41 0.04 -11.06 -8.83
CA PRO A 41 -1.25 -10.56 -8.37
C PRO A 41 -1.22 -10.31 -6.85
N THR A 42 -1.76 -9.18 -6.42
CA THR A 42 -1.91 -8.92 -4.98
C THR A 42 -2.81 -9.98 -4.34
N VAL A 43 -2.34 -10.58 -3.24
CA VAL A 43 -3.13 -11.49 -2.44
C VAL A 43 -4.11 -10.68 -1.59
N THR A 44 -5.39 -11.00 -1.71
CA THR A 44 -6.50 -10.36 -0.99
C THR A 44 -7.19 -11.36 -0.08
N VAL A 45 -7.93 -10.88 0.93
CA VAL A 45 -8.71 -11.71 1.85
C VAL A 45 -10.19 -11.58 1.53
N LYS A 46 -10.90 -12.71 1.42
CA LYS A 46 -12.37 -12.75 1.34
C LYS A 46 -12.87 -13.81 2.32
N GLY A 47 -13.64 -13.39 3.34
CA GLY A 47 -14.07 -14.27 4.42
C GLY A 47 -12.86 -14.83 5.18
N ASN A 48 -12.70 -16.15 5.18
CA ASN A 48 -11.63 -16.87 5.87
C ASN A 48 -10.53 -17.41 4.93
N ALA A 49 -10.43 -16.90 3.69
CA ALA A 49 -9.49 -17.40 2.69
C ALA A 49 -8.76 -16.27 1.94
N PHE A 50 -7.58 -16.61 1.44
CA PHE A 50 -6.76 -15.77 0.57
C PHE A 50 -7.10 -15.99 -0.91
N PHE A 51 -6.92 -14.97 -1.73
CA PHE A 51 -7.17 -14.98 -3.17
C PHE A 51 -6.13 -14.17 -3.93
N ALA A 52 -5.60 -14.72 -5.01
CA ALA A 52 -4.77 -14.01 -5.98
C ALA A 52 -5.62 -13.75 -7.24
N GLY A 53 -6.18 -12.55 -7.36
CA GLY A 53 -7.27 -12.28 -8.29
C GLY A 53 -8.53 -13.06 -7.94
N ASP A 54 -9.06 -13.81 -8.90
CA ASP A 54 -10.24 -14.68 -8.68
C ASP A 54 -9.88 -16.10 -8.22
N ASN A 55 -8.59 -16.44 -8.20
CA ASN A 55 -8.12 -17.76 -7.80
C ASN A 55 -7.89 -17.82 -6.29
N ARG A 56 -8.43 -18.85 -5.64
CA ARG A 56 -8.15 -19.10 -4.22
C ARG A 56 -6.65 -19.39 -4.04
N PHE A 57 -6.02 -18.67 -3.13
CA PHE A 57 -4.60 -18.76 -2.85
C PHE A 57 -4.36 -19.66 -1.64
N TYR A 58 -3.62 -20.75 -1.86
CA TYR A 58 -3.15 -21.63 -0.80
C TYR A 58 -1.65 -21.40 -0.58
N ILE A 59 -1.27 -21.19 0.67
CA ILE A 59 0.14 -21.06 1.05
C ILE A 59 0.78 -22.45 1.02
N ARG A 60 1.77 -22.62 0.15
CA ARG A 60 2.72 -23.74 0.15
C ARG A 60 4.07 -23.12 0.45
N GLY A 61 4.47 -23.11 1.72
CA GLY A 61 5.60 -22.30 2.15
C GLY A 61 6.59 -22.99 3.06
N VAL A 62 7.73 -22.32 3.20
CA VAL A 62 8.83 -22.69 4.11
C VAL A 62 9.27 -21.46 4.89
N ASP A 63 9.74 -21.70 6.11
CA ASP A 63 10.43 -20.69 6.90
C ASP A 63 11.83 -20.46 6.34
N TYR A 64 12.17 -19.21 6.04
CA TYR A 64 13.43 -18.81 5.47
C TYR A 64 14.16 -17.84 6.41
N GLN A 65 14.88 -18.41 7.39
CA GLN A 65 15.61 -17.64 8.39
C GLN A 65 17.02 -18.24 8.64
N PRO A 66 18.03 -17.78 7.89
CA PRO A 66 19.41 -18.18 8.12
C PRO A 66 19.92 -17.72 9.49
N GLY A 67 20.89 -18.49 10.03
CA GLY A 67 21.63 -18.15 11.24
C GLY A 67 21.07 -18.68 12.57
N GLY A 68 19.91 -19.34 12.54
CA GLY A 68 19.35 -20.03 13.71
C GLY A 68 19.10 -19.10 14.92
N SER A 69 19.00 -19.69 16.11
CA SER A 69 18.56 -18.97 17.32
C SER A 69 19.44 -17.80 17.77
N SER A 70 20.68 -17.70 17.29
CA SER A 70 21.67 -16.71 17.76
C SER A 70 22.20 -15.81 16.66
N GLY A 71 21.72 -15.95 15.42
CA GLY A 71 22.29 -15.28 14.25
C GLY A 71 21.26 -14.86 13.23
N ALA A 72 20.05 -14.51 13.66
CA ALA A 72 18.97 -14.06 12.77
C ALA A 72 19.49 -12.96 11.84
N ALA A 73 19.70 -13.33 10.58
CA ALA A 73 20.17 -12.43 9.53
C ALA A 73 19.00 -12.10 8.61
N ASP A 74 18.99 -10.90 8.02
CA ASP A 74 18.07 -10.56 6.94
C ASP A 74 18.46 -11.35 5.68
N PRO A 75 17.66 -12.35 5.26
CA PRO A 75 18.00 -13.15 4.10
C PRO A 75 17.70 -12.45 2.78
N ILE A 76 16.79 -11.47 2.77
CA ILE A 76 16.37 -10.75 1.58
C ILE A 76 17.20 -9.49 1.32
N ALA A 77 18.07 -9.10 2.25
CA ALA A 77 19.15 -8.13 2.00
C ALA A 77 20.39 -8.77 1.34
N ASN A 78 20.53 -10.10 1.37
CA ASN A 78 21.66 -10.80 0.75
C ASN A 78 21.27 -11.38 -0.63
N VAL A 79 21.54 -10.60 -1.68
CA VAL A 79 21.15 -10.93 -3.06
C VAL A 79 21.77 -12.23 -3.56
N ALA A 80 23.03 -12.51 -3.22
CA ALA A 80 23.69 -13.75 -3.61
C ALA A 80 23.06 -14.96 -2.90
N GLY A 81 22.73 -14.81 -1.61
CA GLY A 81 22.06 -15.82 -0.81
C GLY A 81 20.65 -16.14 -1.32
N CYS A 82 19.80 -15.12 -1.41
CA CYS A 82 18.41 -15.30 -1.84
C CYS A 82 18.32 -15.86 -3.26
N THR A 83 19.17 -15.41 -4.19
CA THR A 83 19.15 -15.88 -5.59
C THR A 83 19.55 -17.35 -5.69
N ARG A 84 20.56 -17.78 -4.91
CA ARG A 84 20.94 -19.20 -4.81
C ARG A 84 19.78 -20.04 -4.27
N ASP A 85 19.11 -19.56 -3.22
CA ASP A 85 18.09 -20.33 -2.50
C ASP A 85 16.76 -20.41 -3.29
N ILE A 86 16.42 -19.37 -4.06
CA ILE A 86 15.24 -19.35 -4.96
C ILE A 86 15.26 -20.52 -5.96
N VAL A 87 16.44 -20.96 -6.41
CA VAL A 87 16.57 -22.13 -7.28
C VAL A 87 16.01 -23.38 -6.60
N GLU A 88 16.29 -23.56 -5.31
CA GLU A 88 15.78 -24.69 -4.54
C GLU A 88 14.29 -24.52 -4.20
N PHE A 89 13.84 -23.30 -3.90
CA PHE A 89 12.41 -23.02 -3.68
C PHE A 89 11.57 -23.41 -4.90
N LYS A 90 12.06 -23.14 -6.11
CA LYS A 90 11.40 -23.56 -7.35
C LYS A 90 11.34 -25.08 -7.48
N LYS A 91 12.40 -25.81 -7.11
CA LYS A 91 12.38 -27.29 -7.11
C LYS A 91 11.41 -27.86 -6.09
N LEU A 92 11.27 -27.21 -4.92
CA LEU A 92 10.30 -27.58 -3.90
C LEU A 92 8.85 -27.26 -4.29
N GLY A 93 8.63 -26.40 -5.30
CA GLY A 93 7.29 -26.01 -5.74
C GLY A 93 6.55 -25.12 -4.73
N ILE A 94 7.28 -24.45 -3.84
CA ILE A 94 6.70 -23.50 -2.89
C ILE A 94 6.31 -22.20 -3.59
N ASN A 95 5.33 -21.51 -3.03
CA ASN A 95 4.88 -20.19 -3.49
C ASN A 95 5.01 -19.12 -2.42
N THR A 96 5.47 -19.44 -1.22
CA THR A 96 5.58 -18.47 -0.13
C THR A 96 6.81 -18.78 0.72
N VAL A 97 7.58 -17.76 1.08
CA VAL A 97 8.60 -17.85 2.14
C VAL A 97 8.15 -17.02 3.33
N ARG A 98 8.42 -17.49 4.54
CA ARG A 98 8.23 -16.69 5.76
C ARG A 98 9.58 -16.19 6.27
N VAL A 99 9.71 -14.89 6.46
CA VAL A 99 10.92 -14.24 6.98
C VAL A 99 10.59 -13.58 8.31
N TYR A 100 11.41 -13.82 9.33
CA TYR A 100 11.13 -13.39 10.70
C TYR A 100 11.76 -12.03 11.04
N THR A 101 12.83 -11.65 10.34
CA THR A 101 13.57 -10.42 10.64
C THR A 101 14.16 -9.84 9.38
N VAL A 102 14.02 -8.53 9.23
CA VAL A 102 14.59 -7.73 8.14
C VAL A 102 15.33 -6.52 8.69
N ASP A 103 16.34 -6.06 7.97
CA ASP A 103 17.02 -4.79 8.21
C ASP A 103 16.32 -3.69 7.41
N ASN A 104 15.55 -2.84 8.10
CA ASN A 104 14.79 -1.74 7.48
C ASN A 104 15.67 -0.65 6.84
N THR A 105 16.99 -0.68 7.05
CA THR A 105 17.94 0.25 6.42
C THR A 105 18.51 -0.29 5.12
N ALA A 106 18.35 -1.58 4.85
CA ALA A 106 18.82 -2.25 3.64
C ALA A 106 17.81 -2.10 2.48
N ASN A 107 18.29 -2.24 1.24
CA ASN A 107 17.44 -2.33 0.06
C ASN A 107 17.14 -3.80 -0.26
N HIS A 108 15.85 -4.11 -0.46
CA HIS A 108 15.37 -5.48 -0.73
C HIS A 108 14.87 -5.68 -2.16
N ASP A 109 14.96 -4.67 -3.03
CA ASP A 109 14.32 -4.67 -4.34
C ASP A 109 14.80 -5.83 -5.21
N GLN A 110 16.10 -6.15 -5.17
CA GLN A 110 16.67 -7.22 -5.98
C GLN A 110 16.17 -8.61 -5.57
N CYS A 111 16.14 -8.93 -4.27
CA CYS A 111 15.61 -10.21 -3.81
C CYS A 111 14.09 -10.29 -3.98
N MET A 112 13.35 -9.22 -3.71
CA MET A 112 11.90 -9.19 -3.88
C MET A 112 11.49 -9.33 -5.35
N ALA A 113 12.23 -8.71 -6.27
CA ALA A 113 12.04 -8.90 -7.71
C ALA A 113 12.36 -10.34 -8.14
N ALA A 114 13.42 -10.96 -7.60
CA ALA A 114 13.76 -12.34 -7.90
C ALA A 114 12.70 -13.33 -7.38
N LEU A 115 12.18 -13.11 -6.16
CA LEU A 115 11.06 -13.88 -5.60
C LEU A 115 9.80 -13.72 -6.46
N ALA A 116 9.47 -12.49 -6.85
CA ALA A 116 8.32 -12.20 -7.71
C ALA A 116 8.43 -12.86 -9.09
N ALA A 117 9.61 -12.81 -9.71
CA ALA A 117 9.90 -13.51 -10.97
C ALA A 117 9.81 -15.04 -10.85
N ALA A 118 10.04 -15.57 -9.65
CA ALA A 118 9.91 -17.00 -9.35
C ALA A 118 8.49 -17.43 -8.95
N GLY A 119 7.52 -16.51 -8.83
CA GLY A 119 6.17 -16.86 -8.38
C GLY A 119 6.03 -16.99 -6.86
N ILE A 120 6.98 -16.44 -6.09
CA ILE A 120 7.09 -16.65 -4.65
C ILE A 120 6.71 -15.35 -3.91
N TYR A 121 5.76 -15.46 -2.99
CA TYR A 121 5.33 -14.41 -2.06
C TYR A 121 6.16 -14.46 -0.78
N LEU A 122 6.13 -13.38 -0.01
CA LEU A 122 6.79 -13.29 1.28
C LEU A 122 5.77 -12.97 2.36
N ALA A 123 5.77 -13.75 3.43
CA ALA A 123 5.12 -13.42 4.70
C ALA A 123 6.19 -12.88 5.65
N LEU A 124 5.99 -11.64 6.11
CA LEU A 124 6.91 -10.96 7.01
C LEU A 124 6.26 -10.88 8.40
N ASP A 125 7.04 -11.19 9.43
CA ASP A 125 6.66 -11.02 10.84
C ASP A 125 6.66 -9.54 11.29
#